data_AF-A0A968M100-F1
#
_entry.id   AF-A0A968M100-F1
#
_cell.length_a   1.000
_cell.length_b   1.000
_cell.length_c   1.000
_cell.angle_alpha   90.00
_cell.angle_beta   90.00
_cell.angle_gamma   90.00
#
_symmetry.space_group_name_H-M   'P 1'
#
loop_
_entity.id
_entity.type
_entity.pdbx_description
1 polymer ?
#
loop_
_entity_poly.entity_id
_entity_poly.type
_entity_poly.pdbx_seq_one_letter_code
_entity_poly.pdbx_strand_id
1 'polypeptide(L)'
;MLYFLVVNYNSSKLIRRLVNSLSVHSSGEYQIIIINNSLDDRGIFQLQSEKIKVIEAQDNLGFGKACNLGLNWIYAQNSQAVVWLINPDAYFDSGLVDLDIGRSPTSLRSLF
;
A
#
# COMPACT_ATOMS: atom_id res chain seq x y z
N MET A 1 -4.93 -8.67 -11.32
CA MET A 1 -4.44 -8.80 -9.93
C MET A 1 -4.40 -7.41 -9.31
N LEU A 2 -4.86 -7.29 -8.07
CA LEU A 2 -4.93 -6.02 -7.35
C LEU A 2 -3.60 -5.69 -6.68
N TYR A 3 -3.17 -4.44 -6.77
CA TYR A 3 -2.03 -3.90 -6.03
C TYR A 3 -2.48 -2.73 -5.16
N PHE A 4 -2.06 -2.73 -3.90
CA PHE A 4 -2.11 -1.55 -3.04
C PHE A 4 -0.80 -0.81 -3.16
N LEU A 5 -0.83 0.47 -3.49
CA LEU A 5 0.34 1.33 -3.53
C LEU A 5 0.24 2.39 -2.43
N VAL A 6 1.20 2.37 -1.51
CA VAL A 6 1.25 3.28 -0.35
C VAL A 6 2.59 4.00 -0.34
N VAL A 7 2.57 5.32 -0.13
CA VAL A 7 3.79 6.12 0.04
C VAL A 7 4.04 6.35 1.53
N ASN A 8 5.12 5.80 2.07
CA ASN A 8 5.54 6.08 3.44
C ASN A 8 6.25 7.42 3.53
N TYR A 9 5.78 8.30 4.42
CA TYR A 9 6.52 9.48 4.88
C TYR A 9 6.45 9.57 6.40
N ASN A 10 7.39 8.93 7.10
CA ASN A 10 7.39 8.79 8.57
C ASN A 10 6.09 8.16 9.15
N SER A 11 5.48 7.24 8.42
CA SER A 11 4.15 6.69 8.69
C SER A 11 4.14 5.18 8.95
N SER A 12 5.29 4.55 9.26
CA SER A 12 5.41 3.11 9.51
C SER A 12 4.33 2.52 10.42
N LYS A 13 3.95 3.22 11.49
CA LYS A 13 2.91 2.76 12.43
C LYS A 13 1.53 2.70 11.79
N LEU A 14 1.19 3.71 10.98
CA LEU A 14 -0.09 3.78 10.28
C LEU A 14 -0.17 2.73 9.18
N ILE A 15 0.90 2.57 8.39
CA ILE A 15 0.97 1.56 7.35
C ILE A 15 0.91 0.14 7.94
N ARG A 16 1.54 -0.09 9.10
CA ARG A 16 1.38 -1.36 9.83
C ARG A 16 -0.08 -1.64 10.20
N ARG A 17 -0.82 -0.62 10.63
CA ARG A 17 -2.25 -0.75 10.91
C ARG A 17 -3.06 -1.07 9.64
N LEU A 18 -2.78 -0.39 8.53
CA LEU A 18 -3.38 -0.67 7.22
C LEU A 18 -3.15 -2.14 6.82
N VAL A 19 -1.89 -2.58 6.82
CA VAL A 19 -1.50 -3.95 6.47
C VAL A 19 -2.22 -4.98 7.34
N ASN A 20 -2.23 -4.77 8.66
CA ASN A 20 -2.91 -5.66 9.58
C ASN A 20 -4.42 -5.73 9.30
N SER A 21 -5.06 -4.61 8.97
CA SER A 21 -6.49 -4.59 8.64
C SER A 21 -6.83 -5.38 7.36
N LEU A 22 -5.92 -5.42 6.39
CA LEU A 22 -6.08 -6.23 5.17
C LEU A 22 -5.91 -7.73 5.46
N SER A 23 -4.89 -8.10 6.24
CA SER A 23 -4.58 -9.51 6.51
C SER A 23 -5.69 -10.29 7.23
N VAL A 24 -6.50 -9.61 8.04
CA VAL A 24 -7.58 -10.23 8.82
C VAL A 24 -8.85 -10.43 7.98
N HIS A 25 -8.99 -9.69 6.87
CA HIS A 25 -10.29 -9.47 6.24
C HIS A 25 -10.35 -9.70 4.72
N SER A 26 -9.25 -10.03 4.06
CA SER A 26 -9.22 -10.16 2.60
C SER A 26 -9.44 -11.59 2.10
N SER A 27 -10.45 -11.81 1.25
CA SER A 27 -10.52 -12.98 0.36
C SER A 27 -10.11 -12.57 -1.05
N GLY A 28 -8.86 -12.84 -1.45
CA GLY A 28 -8.37 -12.53 -2.80
C GLY A 28 -6.85 -12.43 -2.92
N GLU A 29 -6.35 -12.51 -4.15
CA GLU A 29 -4.94 -12.34 -4.51
C GLU A 29 -4.61 -10.85 -4.72
N TYR A 30 -3.78 -10.30 -3.82
CA TYR A 30 -3.27 -8.94 -3.91
C TYR A 30 -1.81 -8.84 -3.46
N GLN A 31 -1.16 -7.75 -3.85
CA GLN A 31 0.18 -7.38 -3.45
C GLN A 31 0.18 -5.96 -2.88
N ILE A 32 1.05 -5.68 -1.90
CA ILE A 32 1.22 -4.34 -1.33
C ILE A 32 2.61 -3.83 -1.71
N ILE A 33 2.65 -2.67 -2.36
CA ILE A 33 3.88 -1.95 -2.68
C ILE A 33 3.94 -0.72 -1.80
N ILE A 34 5.00 -0.62 -1.01
CA ILE A 34 5.27 0.52 -0.15
C ILE A 34 6.49 1.24 -0.71
N ILE A 35 6.32 2.50 -1.07
CA ILE A 35 7.44 3.38 -1.41
C ILE A 35 7.90 4.06 -0.13
N ASN A 36 9.08 3.70 0.37
CA ASN A 36 9.66 4.41 1.49
C ASN A 36 10.26 5.74 1.02
N ASN A 37 9.52 6.82 1.24
CA ASN A 37 9.86 8.18 0.86
C ASN A 37 10.42 8.97 2.08
N SER A 38 10.96 8.27 3.08
CA SER A 38 11.61 8.82 4.28
C SER A 38 12.87 8.03 4.62
N LEU A 39 14.03 8.66 4.46
CA LEU A 39 15.34 8.04 4.69
C LEU A 39 15.51 7.54 6.13
N ASP A 40 14.97 8.29 7.10
CA ASP A 40 15.12 7.99 8.53
C ASP A 40 14.14 6.92 9.04
N ASP A 41 13.01 6.70 8.33
CA ASP A 41 11.98 5.74 8.75
C ASP A 41 12.31 4.31 8.30
N ARG A 42 13.30 3.72 8.97
CA ARG A 42 13.74 2.34 8.70
C ARG A 42 12.76 1.27 9.20
N GLY A 43 11.79 1.65 10.02
CA GLY A 43 10.81 0.72 10.60
C GLY A 43 9.93 0.04 9.55
N ILE A 44 9.73 0.69 8.40
CA ILE A 44 8.84 0.22 7.35
C ILE A 44 9.31 -1.10 6.72
N PHE A 45 10.62 -1.34 6.69
CA PHE A 45 11.22 -2.56 6.14
C PHE A 45 10.83 -3.83 6.92
N GLN A 46 10.41 -3.69 8.17
CA GLN A 46 9.89 -4.81 8.96
C GLN A 46 8.56 -5.36 8.42
N LEU A 47 7.89 -4.64 7.52
CA LEU A 47 6.66 -5.12 6.87
C LEU A 47 6.95 -5.97 5.62
N GLN A 48 8.20 -6.05 5.15
CA GLN A 48 8.53 -6.81 3.95
C GLN A 48 8.21 -8.30 4.13
N SER A 49 7.52 -8.88 3.14
CA SER A 49 7.09 -10.29 3.11
C SER A 49 6.81 -10.73 1.67
N GLU A 50 6.34 -11.96 1.47
CA GLU A 50 5.95 -12.46 0.14
C GLU A 50 4.80 -11.66 -0.52
N LYS A 51 3.96 -10.99 0.28
CA LYS A 51 2.85 -10.15 -0.20
C LYS A 51 3.16 -8.64 -0.17
N ILE A 52 4.30 -8.25 0.41
CA ILE A 52 4.61 -6.85 0.69
C ILE A 52 6.03 -6.54 0.22
N LYS A 53 6.13 -5.67 -0.79
CA LYS A 53 7.39 -5.14 -1.28
C LYS A 53 7.59 -3.72 -0.77
N VAL A 54 8.72 -3.48 -0.11
CA VAL A 54 9.19 -2.14 0.22
C VAL A 54 10.23 -1.71 -0.83
N ILE A 55 10.07 -0.52 -1.40
CA ILE A 55 11.00 0.09 -2.35
C ILE A 55 11.49 1.40 -1.72
N GLU A 56 12.79 1.47 -1.47
CA GLU A 56 13.42 2.69 -0.94
C GLU A 56 13.51 3.76 -2.03
N ALA A 57 13.01 4.96 -1.76
CA ALA A 57 13.31 6.13 -2.56
C ALA A 57 14.69 6.68 -2.17
N GLN A 58 15.45 7.20 -3.14
CA GLN A 58 16.79 7.75 -2.89
C GLN A 58 16.77 9.03 -2.03
N ASP A 59 15.65 9.74 -2.02
CA ASP A 59 15.40 10.97 -1.27
C ASP A 59 13.89 11.14 -1.05
N ASN A 60 13.48 12.21 -0.36
CA ASN A 60 12.08 12.63 -0.36
C ASN A 60 11.68 13.20 -1.75
N LEU A 61 11.02 12.38 -2.55
CA LEU A 61 10.57 12.71 -3.90
C LEU A 61 9.30 13.59 -3.93
N GLY A 62 8.64 13.76 -2.78
CA GLY A 62 7.25 14.21 -2.70
C GLY A 62 6.26 13.13 -3.20
N PHE A 63 4.97 13.33 -2.87
CA PHE A 63 3.95 12.29 -3.04
C PHE A 63 3.79 11.83 -4.50
N GLY A 64 3.59 12.74 -5.45
CA GLY A 64 3.32 12.36 -6.84
C GLY A 64 4.45 11.58 -7.51
N LYS A 65 5.71 11.96 -7.26
CA LYS A 65 6.88 11.22 -7.80
C LYS A 65 7.05 9.87 -7.12
N ALA A 66 6.80 9.78 -5.82
CA ALA A 66 6.81 8.51 -5.11
C ALA A 66 5.70 7.56 -5.64
N CYS A 67 4.50 8.06 -5.91
CA CYS A 67 3.45 7.30 -6.59
C CYS A 67 3.93 6.79 -7.96
N ASN A 68 4.52 7.66 -8.79
CA ASN A 68 5.03 7.27 -10.10
C ASN A 68 6.13 6.20 -10.02
N LEU A 69 7.01 6.27 -9.03
CA LEU A 69 8.02 5.23 -8.79
C LEU A 69 7.37 3.86 -8.56
N GLY A 70 6.35 3.80 -7.70
CA GLY A 70 5.60 2.57 -7.46
C GLY A 70 4.80 2.09 -8.66
N LEU A 71 4.09 2.99 -9.35
CA LEU A 71 3.32 2.66 -10.54
C LEU A 71 4.20 2.09 -11.66
N ASN A 72 5.37 2.69 -11.90
CA ASN A 72 6.32 2.19 -12.90
C ASN A 72 6.83 0.79 -12.54
N TRP A 73 7.14 0.54 -11.26
CA TRP A 73 7.55 -0.79 -10.82
C TRP A 73 6.45 -1.81 -11.03
N ILE A 74 5.20 -1.50 -10.62
CA ILE A 74 4.04 -2.38 -10.79
C ILE A 74 3.79 -2.66 -12.27
N TYR A 75 3.81 -1.63 -13.12
CA TYR A 75 3.59 -1.77 -14.56
C TYR A 75 4.62 -2.69 -15.21
N ALA A 76 5.89 -2.63 -14.77
CA ALA A 76 6.94 -3.52 -15.25
C ALA A 76 6.73 -4.99 -14.81
N GLN A 77 6.08 -5.24 -13.67
CA GLN A 77 5.73 -6.60 -13.23
C GLN A 77 4.45 -7.12 -13.89
N ASN A 78 3.45 -6.26 -14.05
CA ASN A 78 2.15 -6.59 -14.61
C ASN A 78 1.49 -5.35 -15.23
N SER A 79 1.53 -5.26 -16.56
CA SER A 79 0.95 -4.14 -17.31
C SER A 79 -0.57 -4.07 -17.30
N GLN A 80 -1.25 -5.11 -16.81
CA GLN A 80 -2.70 -5.20 -16.65
C GLN A 80 -3.13 -5.11 -15.17
N ALA A 81 -2.21 -4.67 -14.29
CA ALA A 81 -2.50 -4.49 -12.87
C ALA A 81 -3.58 -3.44 -12.64
N VAL A 82 -4.44 -3.69 -11.66
CA VAL A 82 -5.30 -2.65 -11.07
C VAL A 82 -4.61 -2.18 -9.81
N VAL A 83 -4.43 -0.86 -9.69
CA VAL A 83 -3.70 -0.25 -8.58
C VAL A 83 -4.64 0.64 -7.78
N TRP A 84 -4.73 0.39 -6.48
CA TRP A 84 -5.33 1.31 -5.53
C TRP A 84 -4.21 2.10 -4.84
N LEU A 85 -4.16 3.40 -5.12
CA LEU A 85 -3.34 4.34 -4.37
C LEU A 85 -4.02 4.59 -3.02
N ILE A 86 -3.40 4.16 -1.93
CA ILE A 86 -3.99 4.21 -0.59
C ILE A 86 -3.14 5.09 0.32
N ASN A 87 -3.81 5.98 1.04
CA ASN A 87 -3.17 6.83 2.03
C ASN A 87 -2.63 5.99 3.19
N PRO A 88 -1.49 6.37 3.80
CA PRO A 88 -0.87 5.61 4.90
C PRO A 88 -1.74 5.40 6.13
N ASP A 89 -2.65 6.33 6.40
CA ASP A 89 -3.57 6.34 7.53
C ASP A 89 -4.88 5.59 7.27
N ALA A 90 -5.07 5.10 6.05
CA ALA A 90 -6.25 4.33 5.71
C ALA A 90 -6.24 2.97 6.41
N TYR A 91 -7.41 2.43 6.69
CA TYR A 91 -7.57 1.09 7.24
C TYR A 91 -8.96 0.56 6.92
N PHE A 92 -9.13 -0.76 6.98
CA PHE A 92 -10.41 -1.41 6.78
C PHE A 92 -11.06 -1.74 8.12
N ASP A 93 -12.34 -1.36 8.30
CA ASP A 93 -13.13 -1.71 9.48
C ASP A 93 -13.49 -3.21 9.50
N SER A 94 -13.86 -3.73 10.67
CA SER A 94 -14.17 -5.14 10.92
C SER A 94 -15.28 -5.66 9.99
N GLY A 95 -14.90 -6.50 9.03
CA GLY A 95 -15.78 -7.15 8.06
C GLY A 95 -14.95 -7.67 6.90
N LEU A 96 -15.44 -8.69 6.18
CA LEU A 96 -14.76 -9.14 4.96
C LEU A 96 -14.63 -7.97 3.98
N VAL A 97 -13.40 -7.68 3.57
CA VAL A 97 -13.12 -6.71 2.52
C VAL A 97 -13.27 -7.45 1.21
N ASP A 98 -14.34 -7.14 0.49
CA ASP A 98 -14.49 -7.52 -0.89
C ASP A 98 -13.53 -6.68 -1.74
N LEU A 99 -12.57 -7.34 -2.38
CA LEU A 99 -11.55 -6.72 -3.22
C LEU A 99 -11.93 -6.80 -4.71
N ASP A 100 -13.22 -6.94 -5.02
CA ASP A 100 -13.72 -7.02 -6.39
C ASP A 100 -13.33 -5.79 -7.22
N ILE A 101 -12.78 -6.08 -8.40
CA ILE A 101 -12.23 -5.10 -9.33
C ILE A 101 -13.40 -4.44 -10.06
N GLY A 102 -13.98 -3.43 -9.43
CA GLY A 102 -15.14 -2.71 -9.97
C GLY A 102 -16.00 -2.01 -8.92
N ARG A 103 -15.75 -2.25 -7.63
CA ARG A 103 -16.44 -1.58 -6.53
C ARG A 103 -15.45 -0.91 -5.60
N SER A 104 -15.83 0.26 -5.08
CA SER A 104 -15.12 0.85 -3.95
C SER A 104 -15.36 -0.03 -2.72
N PRO A 105 -14.33 -0.31 -1.92
CA PRO A 105 -14.50 -1.05 -0.68
C PRO A 105 -15.37 -0.23 0.29
N THR A 106 -16.45 -0.82 0.79
CA THR A 106 -17.41 -0.15 1.69
C THR A 106 -16.87 0.03 3.11
N SER A 107 -15.82 -0.71 3.47
CA SER A 107 -15.20 -0.70 4.80
C SER A 107 -13.93 0.13 4.91
N LEU A 108 -13.47 0.78 3.84
CA LEU A 108 -12.27 1.62 3.87
C LEU A 108 -12.54 2.94 4.62
N ARG A 109 -11.71 3.21 5.61
CA ARG A 109 -11.70 4.42 6.45
C ARG A 109 -10.35 5.13 6.34
N SER A 110 -10.32 6.40 6.70
CA SER A 110 -9.12 7.22 6.92
C SER A 110 -9.23 7.89 8.30
N LEU A 111 -8.14 8.46 8.81
CA LEU A 111 -8.16 9.18 10.09
C LEU A 111 -8.74 10.61 9.99
N PHE A 112 -9.20 11.05 8.81
CA PHE A 112 -9.75 12.38 8.54
C PHE A 112 -11.04 12.30 7.73
#